data_AF-A0A645D8F8-F1
#
_entry.id   AF-A0A645D8F8-F1
#
_cell.length_a   1.000
_cell.length_b   1.000
_cell.length_c   1.000
_cell.angle_alpha   90.00
_cell.angle_beta   90.00
_cell.angle_gamma   90.00
#
_symmetry.space_group_name_H-M   'P 1'
#
loop_
_entity.id
_entity.type
_entity.pdbx_description
1 polymer ?
#
loop_
_entity_poly.entity_id
_entity_poly.type
_entity_poly.pdbx_seq_one_letter_code
_entity_poly.pdbx_strand_id
1 'polypeptide(L)' 'MPYTLEALGFLMERGCFSVSENGRLKSMPETVRKTISGSHETKSCQRVARLIGKEFSHIGDRATIYTTFGVRP' A
#
# COMPACT_ATOMS: atom_id res chain seq x y z
N MET A 1 9.81 8.17 5.82
CA MET A 1 9.07 8.15 4.53
C MET A 1 9.84 7.69 3.28
N PRO A 2 11.19 7.71 3.17
CA PRO A 2 11.84 7.43 1.87
C PRO A 2 11.52 6.03 1.33
N TYR A 3 11.66 4.99 2.17
CA TYR A 3 11.37 3.61 1.78
C TYR A 3 9.89 3.36 1.38
N THR A 4 8.95 4.12 1.92
CA THR A 4 7.53 4.00 1.59
C THR A 4 7.24 4.57 0.20
N LEU A 5 7.83 5.72 -0.13
CA LEU A 5 7.69 6.34 -1.44
C LEU A 5 8.44 5.56 -2.53
N GLU A 6 9.62 5.02 -2.21
CA GLU A 6 10.37 4.12 -3.09
C GLU A 6 9.57 2.85 -3.41
N ALA A 7 8.97 2.22 -2.39
CA ALA A 7 8.12 1.05 -2.59
C ALA A 7 6.91 1.36 -3.47
N LEU A 8 6.28 2.53 -3.29
CA LEU A 8 5.18 2.99 -4.15
C LEU A 8 5.65 3.24 -5.59
N GLY A 9 6.80 3.88 -5.78
CA GLY A 9 7.40 4.09 -7.10
C GLY A 9 7.70 2.79 -7.81
N PHE A 10 8.30 1.82 -7.12
CA PHE A 10 8.57 0.49 -7.67
C PHE A 10 7.29 -0.27 -8.04
N LEU A 11 6.26 -0.20 -7.20
CA LEU A 11 4.96 -0.81 -7.50
C LEU A 11 4.27 -0.14 -8.71
N MET A 12 4.44 1.18 -8.88
CA MET A 12 3.91 1.91 -10.03
C MET A 12 4.66 1.55 -11.32
N GLU A 13 6.00 1.45 -11.28
CA GLU A 13 6.82 0.98 -12.40
C GLU A 13 6.44 -0.44 -12.84
N ARG A 14 6.13 -1.32 -11.87
CA ARG A 14 5.67 -2.70 -12.11
C ARG A 14 4.19 -2.80 -12.52
N GLY A 15 3.46 -1.68 -12.56
CA GLY A 15 2.03 -1.67 -12.90
C GLY A 15 1.14 -2.36 -11.88
N CYS A 16 1.56 -2.44 -10.60
CA CYS A 16 0.82 -3.16 -9.57
C CYS A 16 -0.48 -2.47 -9.16
N PHE A 17 -0.58 -1.16 -9.33
CA PHE A 17 -1.79 -0.37 -9.09
C PHE A 17 -1.88 0.80 -10.08
N SER A 18 -3.08 1.37 -10.20
CA SER A 18 -3.36 2.61 -10.93
C SER A 18 -3.89 3.68 -9.97
N VAL A 19 -3.69 4.95 -10.32
CA VAL A 19 -4.28 6.08 -9.61
C VAL A 19 -5.47 6.56 -10.43
N SER A 20 -6.67 6.56 -9.87
CA SER A 20 -7.85 7.11 -10.52
C SER A 20 -7.80 8.64 -10.54
N GLU A 21 -8.64 9.27 -11.38
CA GLU A 21 -8.70 10.74 -11.53
C GLU A 21 -9.00 11.48 -10.21
N ASN A 22 -9.70 10.83 -9.28
CA ASN A 22 -9.97 11.36 -7.94
C ASN A 22 -8.89 10.99 -6.90
N GLY A 23 -7.73 10.50 -7.33
CA GLY A 23 -6.57 10.21 -6.48
C GLY A 23 -6.64 8.91 -5.68
N ARG A 24 -7.56 7.99 -5.99
CA ARG A 24 -7.65 6.69 -5.29
C ARG A 24 -6.69 5.68 -5.92
N LEU A 25 -6.08 4.85 -5.09
CA LEU A 25 -5.26 3.73 -5.53
C LEU A 25 -6.15 2.51 -5.84
N LYS A 26 -6.04 1.96 -7.04
CA LYS A 26 -6.73 0.74 -7.45
C LYS A 26 -5.71 -0.33 -7.82
N SER A 27 -5.67 -1.43 -7.08
CA SER A 27 -4.79 -2.56 -7.40
C SER A 27 -5.22 -3.21 -8.71
N MET A 28 -4.25 -3.61 -9.52
CA MET A 28 -4.51 -4.36 -10.74
C MET A 28 -4.78 -5.84 -10.41
N PRO A 29 -5.61 -6.54 -11.21
CA PRO A 29 -5.76 -7.99 -11.07
C PRO A 29 -4.40 -8.70 -11.25
N GLU A 30 -4.20 -9.80 -10.52
CA GLU A 30 -3.01 -10.68 -10.64
C GLU A 30 -1.64 -10.06 -10.30
N THR A 31 -1.58 -8.77 -9.99
CA THR A 31 -0.33 -8.11 -9.56
C THR A 31 -0.05 -8.22 -8.07
N VAL A 32 -1.07 -8.58 -7.27
CA VAL A 32 -0.97 -8.76 -5.83
C VAL A 32 -1.20 -10.23 -5.48
N ARG A 33 -0.17 -10.89 -4.94
CA ARG A 33 -0.30 -12.26 -4.43
C ARG A 33 -1.11 -12.26 -3.15
N LYS A 34 -2.18 -13.05 -3.13
CA LYS A 34 -3.05 -13.21 -1.94
C LYS A 34 -2.41 -14.07 -0.85
N THR A 35 -1.44 -14.91 -1.23
CA THR A 35 -0.80 -15.91 -0.37
C THR A 35 0.50 -15.37 0.21
N ILE A 36 0.70 -15.54 1.53
CA ILE A 36 1.93 -15.15 2.22
C ILE A 36 2.96 -16.27 2.07
N SER A 37 4.11 -16.00 1.47
CA SER A 37 5.18 -16.98 1.20
C SER A 37 6.58 -16.39 1.43
N GLY A 38 7.60 -17.24 1.61
CA GLY A 38 8.99 -16.81 1.85
C GLY A 38 9.55 -17.27 3.20
N SER A 39 10.62 -16.61 3.64
CA SER A 39 11.27 -16.87 4.93
C SER A 39 10.37 -16.46 6.10
N HIS A 40 10.77 -16.80 7.33
CA HIS A 40 10.04 -16.41 8.52
C HIS A 40 9.93 -14.88 8.65
N GLU A 41 11.03 -14.17 8.37
CA GLU A 41 11.14 -12.72 8.38
C GLU A 41 10.28 -12.08 7.28
N THR A 42 10.31 -12.63 6.05
CA THR A 42 9.47 -12.06 4.99
C THR A 42 7.98 -12.26 5.30
N LYS A 43 7.62 -13.41 5.91
CA LYS A 43 6.24 -13.69 6.32
C LYS A 43 5.76 -12.75 7.43
N SER A 44 6.60 -12.39 8.40
CA SER A 44 6.21 -11.45 9.45
C SER A 44 5.94 -10.04 8.88
N CYS A 45 6.82 -9.55 8.01
CA CYS A 45 6.62 -8.26 7.31
C CYS A 45 5.33 -8.27 6.46
N GLN A 46 5.09 -9.33 5.69
CA GLN A 46 3.89 -9.44 4.86
C GLN A 46 2.59 -9.46 5.68
N ARG A 47 2.59 -10.09 6.87
CA ARG A 47 1.42 -10.08 7.78
C ARG A 47 1.11 -8.68 8.28
N VAL A 48 2.13 -7.95 8.74
CA VAL A 48 1.97 -6.56 9.22
C VAL A 48 1.50 -5.67 8.08
N ALA A 49 2.11 -5.77 6.89
CA ALA A 49 1.69 -5.01 5.71
C ALA A 49 0.23 -5.28 5.32
N ARG A 50 -0.22 -6.53 5.40
CA ARG A 50 -1.63 -6.90 5.13
C ARG A 50 -2.59 -6.31 6.15
N LEU A 51 -2.24 -6.34 7.43
CA LEU A 51 -3.06 -5.74 8.50
C LEU A 51 -3.19 -4.23 8.26
N ILE A 52 -2.07 -3.55 8.09
CA ILE A 52 -2.01 -2.10 7.87
C ILE A 52 -2.78 -1.71 6.61
N GLY A 53 -2.58 -2.43 5.50
CA GLY A 53 -3.30 -2.16 4.24
C GLY A 53 -4.81 -2.35 4.36
N LYS A 54 -5.27 -3.32 5.15
CA LYS A 54 -6.70 -3.51 5.45
C LYS A 54 -7.24 -2.30 6.21
N GLU A 55 -6.60 -1.89 7.30
CA GLU A 55 -7.05 -0.74 8.10
C GLU A 55 -7.07 0.55 7.25
N PHE A 56 -6.05 0.79 6.44
CA PHE A 56 -6.04 1.96 5.53
C PHE A 56 -7.13 1.91 4.46
N SER A 57 -7.53 0.73 3.99
CA SER A 57 -8.62 0.62 3.02
C SER A 57 -9.98 1.06 3.59
N HIS A 58 -10.14 1.01 4.92
CA HIS A 58 -11.34 1.49 5.61
C HIS A 58 -11.33 2.99 5.87
N ILE A 59 -10.16 3.64 5.83
CA ILE A 59 -10.03 5.08 6.01
C ILE A 59 -10.38 5.75 4.68
N GLY A 60 -11.62 6.22 4.55
CA GLY A 60 -12.10 6.95 3.36
C GLY A 60 -11.80 8.45 3.36
N ASP A 61 -11.31 8.99 4.49
CA ASP A 61 -11.03 10.42 4.66
C ASP A 61 -9.57 10.76 4.33
N ARG A 62 -9.39 11.66 3.36
CA ARG A 62 -8.09 12.12 2.86
C ARG A 62 -7.25 12.77 3.96
N ALA A 63 -7.86 13.51 4.88
CA ALA A 63 -7.14 14.17 5.97
C ALA A 63 -6.58 13.15 6.98
N THR A 64 -7.37 12.12 7.30
CA THR A 64 -6.94 10.99 8.14
C THR A 64 -5.81 10.18 7.49
N ILE A 65 -5.87 9.95 6.17
CA ILE A 65 -4.79 9.29 5.43
C ILE A 65 -3.49 10.12 5.50
N TYR A 66 -3.55 11.41 5.18
CA TYR A 66 -2.36 12.26 5.18
C TYR A 66 -1.74 12.46 6.55
N THR A 67 -2.57 12.66 7.58
CA THR A 67 -2.09 12.72 8.97
C THR A 67 -1.42 11.43 9.40
N THR A 68 -1.95 10.26 9.01
CA THR A 68 -1.29 8.97 9.31
C THR A 68 0.05 8.82 8.58
N PHE A 69 0.17 9.36 7.36
CA PHE A 69 1.43 9.45 6.64
C PHE A 69 2.31 10.64 7.08
N GLY A 70 1.95 11.38 8.13
CA GLY A 70 2.72 12.55 8.59
C GLY A 70 2.82 13.67 7.56
N VAL A 71 1.98 13.66 6.53
CA VAL A 71 1.88 14.69 5.50
C VAL A 71 0.89 15.75 5.99
N ARG A 72 1.33 17.01 6.08
CA ARG A 72 0.41 18.13 6.34
C ARG A 72 -0.39 18.43 5.05
N PRO A 73 -1.73 18.58 5.15
CA PRO A 73 -2.58 18.91 3.99
C PRO A 73 -2.15 20.19 3.27
#